data_AF-A0A9X3XSU4-F1
#
_entry.id   AF-A0A9X3XSU4-F1
#
_cell.length_a   1.000
_cell.length_b   1.000
_cell.length_c   1.000
_cell.angle_alpha   90.00
_cell.angle_beta   90.00
_cell.angle_gamma   90.00
#
_symmetry.space_group_name_H-M   'P 1'
#
loop_
_entity.id
_entity.type
_entity.pdbx_description
1 polymer ?
#
loop_
_entity_poly.entity_id
_entity_poly.type
_entity_poly.pdbx_seq_one_letter_code
_entity_poly.pdbx_strand_id
1 'polypeptide(L)'
;MKDETIIKCDRNKLKDILGISINALKLVEKRDNLEYRLSKCGYELIDKYKVKNKYIYVIKRNNSELKKKIGSMYNTNRTDKFINYFNIRTIEVPKTIKEIAEESKVAEKTVIKWDNTLQDKRILSKDGFYYFKIDRNSNQITEISKEEYKSFWKNKVYLKAFADLRMKYIRGEISLTEFQLTSGDIAVIISMIENKHCFKIKKYKVNRNEIYEYTRKIIDEYQKGVVFEG
;
A
#
# COMPACT_ATOMS: atom_id res chain seq x y z
N MET A 1 17.82 -9.48 -0.82
CA MET A 1 17.74 -8.96 0.55
C MET A 1 17.47 -10.15 1.45
N LYS A 2 18.53 -10.64 2.11
CA LYS A 2 18.52 -11.78 3.02
C LYS A 2 18.39 -11.20 4.42
N ASP A 3 17.18 -11.05 4.93
CA ASP A 3 16.96 -10.74 6.34
C ASP A 3 16.22 -11.91 6.96
N GLU A 4 17.01 -12.94 7.19
CA GLU A 4 16.62 -14.15 7.86
C GLU A 4 17.14 -14.04 9.28
N THR A 5 16.26 -13.83 10.26
CA THR A 5 16.68 -13.70 11.66
C THR A 5 17.21 -15.04 12.15
N ILE A 6 18.54 -15.15 12.23
CA ILE A 6 19.23 -16.31 12.78
C ILE A 6 19.33 -16.14 14.29
N ILE A 7 18.73 -17.07 15.02
CA ILE A 7 18.73 -17.12 16.48
C ILE A 7 19.64 -18.27 16.92
N LYS A 8 20.63 -17.95 17.75
CA LYS A 8 21.43 -18.94 18.45
C LYS A 8 20.87 -19.13 19.85
N CYS A 9 20.44 -20.35 20.18
CA CYS A 9 19.79 -20.65 21.45
C CYS A 9 20.29 -21.96 22.05
N ASP A 10 20.20 -22.07 23.37
CA ASP A 10 20.43 -23.32 24.08
C ASP A 10 19.11 -24.09 24.25
N ARG A 11 19.17 -25.29 24.83
CA ARG A 11 18.00 -26.15 25.01
C ARG A 11 16.91 -25.51 25.88
N ASN A 12 17.27 -24.60 26.79
CA ASN A 12 16.31 -23.89 27.64
C ASN A 12 15.55 -22.83 26.84
N LYS A 13 16.24 -22.02 26.04
CA LYS A 13 15.57 -21.07 25.14
C LYS A 13 14.76 -21.79 24.06
N LEU A 14 15.25 -22.91 23.54
CA LEU A 14 14.57 -23.68 22.50
C LEU A 14 13.23 -24.27 22.99
N LYS A 15 13.15 -24.75 24.24
CA LYS A 15 11.88 -25.25 24.79
C LYS A 15 10.82 -24.15 24.89
N ASP A 16 11.24 -22.92 25.19
CA ASP A 16 10.35 -21.77 25.33
C ASP A 16 9.85 -21.33 23.93
N ILE A 17 10.73 -21.31 22.93
CA ILE A 17 10.38 -21.04 21.52
C ILE A 17 9.38 -22.07 20.98
N LEU A 18 9.55 -23.34 21.33
CA LEU A 18 8.66 -24.42 20.91
C LEU A 18 7.40 -24.56 21.79
N GLY A 19 7.33 -23.84 22.92
CA GLY A 19 6.22 -23.92 23.87
C GLY A 19 6.05 -25.32 24.50
N ILE A 20 7.15 -26.04 24.77
CA ILE A 20 7.11 -27.40 25.31
C ILE A 20 7.94 -27.55 26.59
N SER A 21 7.73 -28.63 27.35
CA SER A 21 8.58 -28.96 28.49
C SER A 21 9.96 -29.46 28.06
N ILE A 22 10.97 -29.35 28.94
CA ILE A 22 12.33 -29.82 28.64
C ILE A 22 12.38 -31.34 28.37
N ASN A 23 11.50 -32.10 29.03
CA ASN A 23 11.38 -33.55 28.83
C ASN A 23 10.77 -33.88 27.47
N ALA A 24 9.76 -33.11 27.04
CA ALA A 24 9.19 -33.22 25.70
C ALA A 24 10.23 -32.88 24.63
N LEU A 25 11.05 -31.84 24.83
CA LEU A 25 12.12 -31.48 23.91
C LEU A 25 13.17 -32.60 23.76
N LYS A 26 13.58 -33.25 24.86
CA LYS A 26 14.47 -34.42 24.81
C LYS A 26 13.87 -35.57 23.97
N LEU A 27 12.56 -35.80 24.06
CA LEU A 27 11.87 -36.81 23.26
C LEU A 27 11.79 -36.43 21.78
N VAL A 28 11.54 -35.16 21.47
CA VAL A 28 11.54 -34.64 20.09
C VAL A 28 12.90 -34.81 19.45
N GLU A 29 13.98 -34.49 20.17
CA GLU A 29 15.36 -34.69 19.72
C GLU A 29 15.71 -36.17 19.54
N LYS A 30 15.27 -37.05 20.46
CA LYS A 30 15.53 -38.50 20.37
C LYS A 30 14.82 -39.16 19.18
N ARG A 31 13.65 -38.63 18.79
CA ARG A 31 12.83 -39.13 17.67
C ARG A 31 13.12 -38.42 16.34
N ASP A 32 14.17 -37.61 16.29
CA ASP A 32 14.60 -36.83 15.12
C ASP A 32 13.50 -35.95 14.50
N ASN A 33 12.58 -35.45 15.34
CA ASN A 33 11.43 -34.66 14.92
C ASN A 33 11.61 -33.15 15.15
N LEU A 34 12.85 -32.72 15.44
CA LEU A 34 13.12 -31.34 15.82
C LEU A 34 12.83 -30.37 14.67
N GLU A 35 13.27 -30.69 13.45
CA GLU A 35 12.99 -29.88 12.26
C GLU A 35 11.49 -29.76 11.98
N TYR A 36 10.76 -30.87 12.05
CA TYR A 36 9.31 -30.87 11.89
C TYR A 36 8.63 -29.95 12.92
N ARG A 37 9.03 -30.07 14.20
CA ARG A 37 8.44 -29.24 15.27
C ARG A 37 8.79 -27.77 15.11
N LEU A 38 10.04 -27.45 14.74
CA LEU A 38 10.46 -26.08 14.42
C LEU A 38 9.63 -25.50 13.26
N SER A 39 9.41 -26.28 12.20
CA SER A 39 8.62 -25.84 11.04
C SER A 39 7.20 -25.44 11.43
N LYS A 40 6.56 -26.19 12.33
CA LYS A 40 5.22 -25.90 12.88
C LYS A 40 5.19 -24.65 13.75
N CYS A 41 6.32 -24.28 14.35
CA CYS A 41 6.48 -23.05 15.12
C CYS A 41 6.98 -21.87 14.26
N GLY A 42 7.10 -22.05 12.94
CA GLY A 42 7.59 -21.01 12.04
C GLY A 42 9.11 -20.80 12.14
N TYR A 43 9.87 -21.85 12.41
CA TYR A 43 11.33 -21.85 12.44
C TYR A 43 11.90 -22.99 11.58
N GLU A 44 13.15 -22.84 11.17
CA GLU A 44 13.96 -23.81 10.44
C GLU A 44 15.24 -24.02 11.23
N LEU A 45 15.69 -25.26 11.36
CA LEU A 45 17.00 -25.56 11.96
C LEU A 45 18.06 -25.32 10.89
N ILE A 46 19.02 -24.43 11.17
CA ILE A 46 20.18 -24.20 10.29
C ILE A 46 21.32 -25.13 10.70
N ASP A 47 21.60 -25.20 12.00
CA ASP A 47 22.74 -25.95 12.52
C ASP A 47 22.53 -26.34 13.99
N LYS A 48 23.24 -27.38 14.42
CA LYS A 48 23.25 -27.88 15.80
C LYS A 48 24.65 -28.38 16.14
N TYR A 49 25.31 -27.71 17.06
CA TYR A 49 26.65 -28.09 17.50
C TYR A 49 26.80 -28.04 19.02
N LYS A 50 27.84 -28.68 19.54
CA LYS A 50 28.13 -28.75 20.97
C LYS A 50 29.26 -27.78 21.32
N VAL A 51 29.03 -26.91 22.31
CA VAL A 51 30.05 -26.04 22.90
C VAL A 51 30.23 -26.44 24.35
N LYS A 52 31.41 -26.98 24.69
CA LYS A 52 31.68 -27.60 26.01
C LYS A 52 30.63 -28.67 26.32
N ASN A 53 29.82 -28.49 27.37
CA ASN A 53 28.78 -29.42 27.80
C ASN A 53 27.35 -29.01 27.36
N LYS A 54 27.20 -28.02 26.48
CA LYS A 54 25.88 -27.52 26.04
C LYS A 54 25.70 -27.69 24.53
N TYR A 55 24.51 -28.08 24.11
CA TYR A 55 24.09 -28.00 22.70
C TYR A 55 23.60 -26.59 22.40
N ILE A 56 24.06 -26.05 21.27
CA ILE A 56 23.66 -24.78 20.69
C ILE A 56 22.92 -25.08 19.40
N TYR A 57 21.75 -24.47 19.25
CA TYR A 57 20.88 -24.59 18.09
C TYR A 57 20.88 -23.25 17.38
N VAL A 58 21.20 -23.30 16.08
CA VAL A 58 21.07 -22.17 15.18
C VAL A 58 19.76 -22.38 14.43
N ILE A 59 18.74 -21.61 14.79
CA ILE A 59 17.44 -21.67 14.14
C ILE A 59 17.17 -20.37 13.43
N LYS A 60 16.37 -20.41 12.38
CA LYS A 60 15.97 -19.24 11.61
C LYS A 60 14.47 -19.19 11.54
N ARG A 61 13.91 -17.99 11.64
CA ARG A 61 12.47 -17.84 11.51
C ARG A 61 12.04 -18.06 10.05
N ASN A 62 11.10 -18.97 9.85
CA ASN A 62 10.59 -19.37 8.55
C ASN A 62 9.16 -18.86 8.39
N ASN A 63 9.02 -17.73 7.69
CA ASN A 63 7.70 -17.16 7.35
C ASN A 63 7.08 -17.78 6.08
N SER A 64 7.62 -18.89 5.55
CA SER A 64 7.16 -19.46 4.27
C SER A 64 5.67 -19.82 4.26
N GLU A 65 5.13 -20.35 5.36
CA GLU A 65 3.71 -20.69 5.45
C GLU A 65 2.83 -19.42 5.45
N LEU A 66 3.22 -18.37 6.18
CA LEU A 66 2.53 -17.08 6.16
C LEU A 66 2.60 -16.43 4.77
N LYS A 67 3.75 -16.51 4.10
CA LYS A 67 3.92 -16.06 2.72
C LYS A 67 2.99 -16.81 1.77
N LYS A 68 2.88 -18.13 1.89
CA LYS A 68 1.95 -18.97 1.12
C LYS A 68 0.49 -18.58 1.37
N LYS A 69 0.09 -18.35 2.63
CA LYS A 69 -1.27 -17.92 2.98
C LYS A 69 -1.63 -16.57 2.34
N ILE A 70 -0.77 -15.55 2.48
CA ILE A 70 -0.99 -14.25 1.82
C ILE A 70 -1.00 -14.43 0.30
N GLY A 71 -0.06 -15.21 -0.23
CA GLY A 71 0.08 -15.40 -1.66
C GLY A 71 -1.11 -16.10 -2.30
N SER A 72 -1.70 -17.09 -1.64
CA SER A 72 -2.92 -17.76 -2.10
C SER A 72 -4.14 -16.87 -1.95
N MET A 73 -4.29 -16.17 -0.82
CA MET A 73 -5.45 -15.29 -0.59
C MET A 73 -5.49 -14.14 -1.60
N TYR A 74 -4.36 -13.51 -1.87
CA TYR A 74 -4.28 -12.27 -2.67
C TYR A 74 -3.68 -12.45 -4.06
N ASN A 75 -3.40 -13.69 -4.45
CA ASN A 75 -2.77 -14.04 -5.74
C ASN A 75 -1.51 -13.20 -6.01
N THR A 76 -0.59 -13.21 -5.05
CA THR A 76 0.65 -12.44 -5.08
C THR A 76 1.84 -13.29 -4.65
N ASN A 77 2.95 -13.21 -5.38
CA ASN A 77 4.22 -13.82 -4.98
C ASN A 77 5.15 -12.83 -4.26
N ARG A 78 4.70 -11.57 -4.06
CA ARG A 78 5.47 -10.48 -3.45
C ARG A 78 4.89 -10.13 -2.08
N THR A 79 4.85 -11.09 -1.16
CA THR A 79 4.22 -10.94 0.16
C THR A 79 4.70 -9.69 0.89
N ASP A 80 6.01 -9.48 1.02
CA ASP A 80 6.60 -8.33 1.72
C ASP A 80 6.06 -6.98 1.20
N LYS A 81 5.99 -6.83 -0.12
CA LYS A 81 5.50 -5.62 -0.76
C LYS A 81 3.99 -5.47 -0.64
N PHE A 82 3.27 -6.58 -0.69
CA PHE A 82 1.82 -6.60 -0.47
C PHE A 82 1.48 -6.16 0.96
N ILE A 83 2.24 -6.60 1.97
CA ILE A 83 2.03 -6.19 3.36
C ILE A 83 2.19 -4.67 3.50
N ASN A 84 3.25 -4.09 2.92
CA ASN A 84 3.44 -2.64 2.97
C ASN A 84 2.27 -1.91 2.31
N TYR A 85 1.88 -2.34 1.09
CA TYR A 85 0.70 -1.82 0.40
C TYR A 85 -0.58 -1.93 1.26
N PHE A 86 -0.83 -3.09 1.87
CA PHE A 86 -2.02 -3.34 2.66
C PHE A 86 -2.08 -2.41 3.87
N ASN A 87 -0.96 -2.21 4.56
CA ASN A 87 -0.85 -1.29 5.68
C ASN A 87 -1.13 0.15 5.24
N ILE A 88 -0.48 0.62 4.17
CA ILE A 88 -0.71 1.98 3.63
C ILE A 88 -2.20 2.16 3.27
N ARG A 89 -2.78 1.19 2.59
CA ARG A 89 -4.14 1.29 2.05
C ARG A 89 -5.22 1.25 3.12
N THR A 90 -4.97 0.57 4.23
CA THR A 90 -5.96 0.36 5.29
C THR A 90 -5.94 1.43 6.38
N ILE A 91 -5.04 2.41 6.30
CA ILE A 91 -4.98 3.59 7.20
C ILE A 91 -5.94 4.72 6.74
N GLU A 92 -6.60 4.58 5.58
CA GLU A 92 -7.62 5.52 5.04
C GLU A 92 -7.13 6.95 4.76
N VAL A 93 -5.82 7.17 4.74
CA VAL A 93 -5.21 8.46 4.35
C VAL A 93 -5.24 8.64 2.83
N PRO A 94 -5.54 9.85 2.32
CA PRO A 94 -5.48 10.13 0.89
C PRO A 94 -4.06 9.96 0.36
N LYS A 95 -3.84 8.90 -0.42
CA LYS A 95 -2.62 8.70 -1.21
C LYS A 95 -2.94 8.34 -2.65
N THR A 96 -2.19 8.92 -3.57
CA THR A 96 -2.23 8.60 -5.00
C THR A 96 -1.72 7.19 -5.25
N ILE A 97 -2.10 6.61 -6.38
CA ILE A 97 -1.58 5.29 -6.81
C ILE A 97 -0.05 5.34 -6.95
N LYS A 98 0.50 6.47 -7.40
CA LYS A 98 1.92 6.69 -7.57
C LYS A 98 2.67 6.67 -6.23
N GLU A 99 2.21 7.42 -5.24
CA GLU A 99 2.82 7.43 -3.89
C GLU A 99 2.79 6.03 -3.26
N ILE A 100 1.65 5.33 -3.33
CA ILE A 100 1.52 3.97 -2.81
C ILE A 100 2.50 3.02 -3.52
N ALA A 101 2.64 3.16 -4.84
CA ALA A 101 3.54 2.35 -5.66
C ALA A 101 5.01 2.56 -5.27
N GLU A 102 5.42 3.82 -5.08
CA GLU A 102 6.76 4.22 -4.64
C GLU A 102 7.07 3.67 -3.24
N GLU A 103 6.20 3.93 -2.25
CA GLU A 103 6.38 3.45 -0.87
C GLU A 103 6.40 1.92 -0.79
N SER A 104 5.53 1.25 -1.56
CA SER A 104 5.45 -0.22 -1.60
C SER A 104 6.50 -0.87 -2.53
N LYS A 105 7.30 -0.08 -3.23
CA LYS A 105 8.31 -0.54 -4.21
C LYS A 105 7.74 -1.49 -5.28
N VAL A 106 6.58 -1.14 -5.83
CA VAL A 106 5.88 -1.88 -6.90
C VAL A 106 5.47 -0.95 -8.04
N ALA A 107 5.07 -1.52 -9.18
CA ALA A 107 4.51 -0.73 -10.27
C ALA A 107 3.05 -0.32 -9.95
N GLU A 108 2.61 0.84 -10.45
CA GLU A 108 1.23 1.33 -10.29
C GLU A 108 0.17 0.31 -10.73
N LYS A 109 0.42 -0.44 -11.81
CA LYS A 109 -0.47 -1.52 -12.28
C LYS A 109 -0.68 -2.61 -11.20
N THR A 110 0.31 -2.84 -10.34
CA THR A 110 0.22 -3.81 -9.24
C THR A 110 -0.67 -3.29 -8.14
N VAL A 111 -0.56 -2.00 -7.80
CA VAL A 111 -1.43 -1.32 -6.83
C VAL A 111 -2.88 -1.39 -7.29
N ILE A 112 -3.15 -1.10 -8.57
CA ILE A 112 -4.50 -1.21 -9.15
C ILE A 112 -5.03 -2.65 -9.05
N LYS A 113 -4.21 -3.65 -9.36
CA LYS A 113 -4.59 -5.06 -9.23
C LYS A 113 -4.96 -5.40 -7.79
N TRP A 114 -4.15 -5.00 -6.82
CA TRP A 114 -4.43 -5.27 -5.40
C TRP A 114 -5.63 -4.48 -4.86
N ASP A 115 -5.85 -3.25 -5.32
CA ASP A 115 -7.05 -2.46 -5.01
C ASP A 115 -8.31 -3.21 -5.45
N ASN A 116 -8.29 -3.82 -6.63
CA ASN A 116 -9.40 -4.62 -7.13
C ASN A 116 -9.57 -5.90 -6.31
N THR A 117 -8.49 -6.64 -6.02
CA THR A 117 -8.54 -7.83 -5.18
C THR A 117 -9.13 -7.56 -3.79
N LEU A 118 -8.78 -6.43 -3.17
CA LEU A 118 -9.33 -6.04 -1.87
C LEU A 118 -10.82 -5.63 -1.94
N GLN A 119 -11.25 -5.03 -3.05
CA GLN A 119 -12.66 -4.75 -3.31
C GLN A 119 -13.47 -6.03 -3.52
N ASP A 120 -12.96 -6.98 -4.30
CA ASP A 120 -13.62 -8.27 -4.53
C ASP A 120 -13.83 -9.04 -3.21
N LYS A 121 -12.85 -8.93 -2.30
CA LYS A 121 -12.92 -9.49 -0.94
C LYS A 121 -13.72 -8.64 0.05
N ARG A 122 -14.34 -7.55 -0.43
CA ARG A 122 -15.12 -6.59 0.36
C ARG A 122 -14.35 -5.96 1.52
N ILE A 123 -13.02 -5.98 1.49
CA ILE A 123 -12.15 -5.31 2.48
C ILE A 123 -12.12 -3.81 2.20
N LEU A 124 -12.12 -3.42 0.92
CA LEU A 124 -12.27 -2.03 0.50
C LEU A 124 -13.63 -1.83 -0.17
N SER A 125 -14.25 -0.69 0.10
CA SER A 125 -15.42 -0.19 -0.62
C SER A 125 -15.12 1.19 -1.20
N LYS A 126 -15.61 1.45 -2.42
CA LYS A 126 -15.45 2.77 -3.04
C LYS A 126 -16.29 3.79 -2.27
N ASP A 127 -15.66 4.86 -1.82
CA ASP A 127 -16.28 5.92 -1.02
C ASP A 127 -16.08 7.30 -1.68
N GLY A 128 -16.10 7.33 -3.02
CA GLY A 128 -15.97 8.55 -3.81
C GLY A 128 -14.52 9.00 -4.01
N PHE A 129 -14.28 10.31 -3.87
CA PHE A 129 -12.98 10.92 -4.14
C PHE A 129 -12.68 12.04 -3.14
N TYR A 130 -11.41 12.16 -2.76
CA TYR A 130 -10.85 13.39 -2.22
C TYR A 130 -10.46 14.31 -3.38
N TYR A 131 -10.63 15.62 -3.21
CA TYR A 131 -10.32 16.62 -4.23
C TYR A 131 -9.23 17.55 -3.72
N PHE A 132 -8.25 17.84 -4.55
CA PHE A 132 -7.11 18.67 -4.18
C PHE A 132 -6.83 19.72 -5.24
N LYS A 133 -6.29 20.86 -4.82
CA LYS A 133 -5.59 21.82 -5.68
C LYS A 133 -4.12 21.86 -5.33
N ILE A 134 -3.28 21.99 -6.35
CA ILE A 134 -1.88 22.37 -6.22
C ILE A 134 -1.70 23.78 -6.77
N ASP A 135 -1.16 24.67 -5.95
CA ASP A 135 -0.67 25.96 -6.38
C ASP A 135 0.74 25.77 -6.93
N ARG A 136 0.97 26.14 -8.20
CA ARG A 136 2.25 25.96 -8.89
C ARG A 136 3.33 26.93 -8.42
N ASN A 137 2.94 28.03 -7.79
CA ASN A 137 3.89 29.04 -7.31
C ASN A 137 4.49 28.60 -5.96
N SER A 138 3.66 28.06 -5.07
CA SER A 138 4.08 27.61 -3.73
C SER A 138 4.30 26.10 -3.63
N ASN A 139 3.92 25.33 -4.67
CA ASN A 139 3.85 23.87 -4.67
C ASN A 139 3.00 23.29 -3.52
N GLN A 140 2.08 24.10 -2.97
CA GLN A 140 1.25 23.72 -1.84
C GLN A 140 0.03 22.93 -2.32
N ILE A 141 -0.20 21.77 -1.70
CA ILE A 141 -1.38 20.94 -1.94
C ILE A 141 -2.41 21.24 -0.85
N THR A 142 -3.62 21.60 -1.25
CA THR A 142 -4.74 21.87 -0.34
C THR A 142 -5.96 21.04 -0.75
N GLU A 143 -6.66 20.47 0.22
CA GLU A 143 -7.94 19.81 -0.02
C GLU A 143 -9.01 20.86 -0.39
N ILE A 144 -9.87 20.54 -1.35
CA ILE A 144 -10.92 21.42 -1.86
C ILE A 144 -12.25 20.68 -1.93
N SER A 145 -13.34 21.44 -2.09
CA SER A 145 -14.66 20.87 -2.31
C SER A 145 -14.79 20.26 -3.72
N LYS A 146 -15.77 19.36 -3.87
CA LYS A 146 -16.15 18.78 -5.17
C LYS A 146 -16.63 19.87 -6.13
N GLU A 147 -17.29 20.90 -5.60
CA GLU A 147 -17.84 22.04 -6.32
C GLU A 147 -16.70 22.91 -6.87
N GLU A 148 -15.68 23.20 -6.06
CA GLU A 148 -14.47 23.92 -6.48
C GLU A 148 -13.72 23.14 -7.58
N TYR A 149 -13.56 21.82 -7.41
CA TYR A 149 -12.98 20.95 -8.42
C TYR A 149 -13.77 21.01 -9.75
N LYS A 150 -15.10 20.89 -9.69
CA LYS A 150 -15.95 20.97 -10.89
C LYS A 150 -15.85 22.34 -11.57
N SER A 151 -15.86 23.42 -10.79
CA SER A 151 -15.73 24.79 -11.29
C SER A 151 -14.41 24.98 -12.05
N PHE A 152 -13.28 24.52 -11.47
CA PHE A 152 -11.97 24.57 -12.11
C PHE A 152 -11.97 23.92 -13.50
N TRP A 153 -12.49 22.69 -13.61
CA TRP A 153 -12.51 21.97 -14.89
C TRP A 153 -13.49 22.57 -15.89
N LYS A 154 -14.66 23.08 -15.43
CA LYS A 154 -15.61 23.82 -16.28
C LYS A 154 -14.95 25.06 -16.89
N ASN A 155 -14.26 25.84 -16.06
CA ASN A 155 -13.54 27.05 -16.48
C ASN A 155 -12.39 26.72 -17.44
N LYS A 156 -11.68 25.61 -17.24
CA LYS A 156 -10.63 25.16 -18.16
C LYS A 156 -11.17 24.76 -19.54
N VAL A 157 -12.33 24.11 -19.59
CA VAL A 157 -13.03 23.78 -20.85
C VAL A 157 -13.49 25.07 -21.54
N TYR A 158 -14.04 26.02 -20.79
CA TYR A 158 -14.44 27.32 -21.30
C TYR A 158 -13.27 28.09 -21.93
N LEU A 159 -12.11 28.16 -21.26
CA LEU A 159 -10.92 28.81 -21.84
C LEU A 159 -10.47 28.16 -23.15
N LYS A 160 -10.56 26.83 -23.26
CA LYS A 160 -10.24 26.15 -24.52
C LYS A 160 -11.23 26.53 -25.63
N ALA A 161 -12.53 26.49 -25.35
CA ALA A 161 -13.56 26.90 -26.30
C ALA A 161 -13.40 28.38 -26.72
N PHE A 162 -13.01 29.24 -25.78
CA PHE A 162 -12.72 30.64 -26.08
C PHE A 162 -11.47 30.81 -26.95
N ALA A 163 -10.40 30.04 -26.70
CA ALA A 163 -9.21 30.04 -27.56
C ALA A 163 -9.56 29.61 -29.00
N ASP A 164 -10.41 28.59 -29.16
CA ASP A 164 -10.88 28.14 -30.47
C ASP A 164 -11.72 29.23 -31.18
N LEU A 165 -12.62 29.90 -30.46
CA LEU A 165 -13.39 31.05 -30.98
C LEU A 165 -12.48 32.21 -31.41
N ARG A 166 -11.46 32.53 -30.61
CA ARG A 166 -10.46 33.55 -30.95
C ARG A 166 -9.74 33.21 -32.25
N MET A 167 -9.40 31.95 -32.49
CA MET A 167 -8.79 31.51 -33.75
C MET A 167 -9.74 31.66 -34.94
N LYS A 168 -11.03 31.36 -34.77
CA LYS A 168 -12.04 31.59 -35.82
C LYS A 168 -12.18 33.06 -36.18
N TYR A 169 -12.18 33.94 -35.18
CA TYR A 169 -12.20 35.39 -35.39
C TYR A 169 -10.95 35.86 -36.16
N ILE A 170 -9.75 35.42 -35.76
CA ILE A 170 -8.48 35.76 -36.44
C ILE A 170 -8.49 35.30 -37.92
N ARG A 171 -9.17 34.19 -38.22
CA ARG A 171 -9.35 33.68 -39.59
C ARG A 171 -10.47 34.38 -40.37
N GLY A 172 -11.20 35.31 -39.76
CA GLY A 172 -12.32 36.00 -40.38
C GLY A 172 -13.59 35.14 -40.53
N GLU A 173 -13.68 34.01 -39.83
CA GLU A 173 -14.82 33.09 -39.91
C GLU A 173 -16.04 33.58 -39.10
N ILE A 174 -15.83 34.50 -38.15
CA ILE A 174 -16.87 35.12 -37.32
C ILE A 174 -16.61 36.62 -37.16
N SER A 175 -17.65 37.40 -36.91
CA SER A 175 -17.59 38.85 -36.71
C SER A 175 -17.09 39.25 -35.32
N LEU A 176 -16.64 40.50 -35.17
CA LEU A 176 -16.24 41.07 -33.89
C LEU A 176 -17.40 41.06 -32.87
N THR A 177 -18.63 41.31 -33.32
CA THR A 177 -19.82 41.33 -32.47
C THR A 177 -20.14 39.94 -31.92
N GLU A 178 -20.05 38.89 -32.75
CA GLU A 178 -20.20 37.50 -32.32
C GLU A 178 -19.10 37.09 -31.33
N PHE A 179 -17.86 37.53 -31.57
CA PHE A 179 -16.76 37.29 -30.64
C PHE A 179 -16.96 38.00 -29.29
N GLN A 180 -17.40 39.27 -29.30
CA GLN A 180 -17.63 40.06 -28.09
C GLN A 180 -18.80 39.56 -27.23
N LEU A 181 -19.91 39.14 -27.85
CA LEU A 181 -21.04 38.53 -27.15
C LEU A 181 -20.65 37.27 -26.35
N THR A 182 -19.56 36.60 -26.76
CA THR A 182 -19.05 35.40 -26.11
C THR A 182 -17.91 35.69 -25.12
N SER A 183 -17.48 36.95 -24.99
CA SER A 183 -16.25 37.34 -24.28
C SER A 183 -16.43 37.71 -22.78
N GLY A 184 -17.51 37.25 -22.15
CA GLY A 184 -17.79 37.54 -20.74
C GLY A 184 -16.70 37.05 -19.78
N ASP A 185 -16.32 37.91 -18.83
CA ASP A 185 -15.47 37.71 -17.64
C ASP A 185 -14.26 36.76 -17.78
N ILE A 186 -13.65 36.72 -18.97
CA ILE A 186 -12.48 35.87 -19.23
C ILE A 186 -11.32 36.18 -18.31
N ALA A 187 -11.11 37.45 -17.97
CA ALA A 187 -10.06 37.86 -17.02
C ALA A 187 -10.28 37.25 -15.63
N VAL A 188 -11.54 37.25 -15.15
CA VAL A 188 -11.92 36.64 -13.88
C VAL A 188 -11.69 35.13 -13.94
N ILE A 189 -12.15 34.49 -15.03
CA ILE A 189 -11.94 33.05 -15.25
C ILE A 189 -10.46 32.71 -15.26
N ILE A 190 -9.62 33.42 -16.01
CA ILE A 190 -8.16 33.22 -16.05
C ILE A 190 -7.58 33.29 -14.64
N SER A 191 -7.89 34.34 -13.88
CA SER A 191 -7.37 34.51 -12.50
C SER A 191 -7.77 33.36 -11.55
N MET A 192 -8.90 32.70 -11.79
CA MET A 192 -9.35 31.54 -11.00
C MET A 192 -8.58 30.24 -11.31
N ILE A 193 -8.04 30.09 -12.53
CA ILE A 193 -7.35 28.86 -12.98
C ILE A 193 -5.84 29.01 -13.04
N GLU A 194 -5.35 30.24 -13.19
CA GLU A 194 -3.95 30.53 -13.39
C GLU A 194 -3.11 30.02 -12.23
N ASN A 195 -1.97 29.42 -12.57
CA ASN A 195 -1.03 28.80 -11.63
C ASN A 195 -1.63 27.73 -10.70
N LYS A 196 -2.82 27.19 -11.01
CA LYS A 196 -3.47 26.15 -10.21
C LYS A 196 -3.68 24.89 -11.02
N HIS A 197 -3.63 23.74 -10.36
CA HIS A 197 -4.08 22.48 -10.95
C HIS A 197 -4.92 21.70 -9.94
N CYS A 198 -6.12 21.27 -10.33
CA CYS A 198 -6.96 20.45 -9.48
C CYS A 198 -6.89 18.97 -9.89
N PHE A 199 -6.75 18.07 -8.93
CA PHE A 199 -6.76 16.62 -9.13
C PHE A 199 -7.64 15.93 -8.08
N LYS A 200 -7.92 14.64 -8.28
CA LYS A 200 -8.74 13.85 -7.36
C LYS A 200 -8.08 12.52 -7.05
N ILE A 201 -8.21 12.08 -5.81
CA ILE A 201 -7.69 10.80 -5.32
C ILE A 201 -8.89 9.91 -4.96
N LYS A 202 -8.85 8.63 -5.36
CA LYS A 202 -9.90 7.67 -5.01
C LYS A 202 -9.96 7.50 -3.49
N LYS A 203 -11.14 7.71 -2.92
CA LYS A 203 -11.42 7.45 -1.51
C LYS A 203 -11.96 6.03 -1.37
N TYR A 204 -11.39 5.29 -0.44
CA TYR A 204 -11.84 3.95 -0.09
C TYR A 204 -12.18 3.92 1.39
N LYS A 205 -13.27 3.24 1.71
CA LYS A 205 -13.65 2.90 3.07
C LYS A 205 -13.19 1.47 3.36
N VAL A 206 -12.54 1.26 4.49
CA VAL A 206 -12.10 -0.05 4.95
C VAL A 206 -13.23 -0.72 5.72
N ASN A 207 -13.66 -1.88 5.22
CA ASN A 207 -14.58 -2.74 5.94
C ASN A 207 -13.78 -3.77 6.72
N ARG A 208 -13.87 -3.70 8.05
CA ARG A 208 -13.22 -4.63 8.98
C ARG A 208 -14.01 -5.95 9.08
N ASN A 209 -14.13 -6.63 7.95
CA ASN A 209 -14.77 -7.94 7.88
C ASN A 209 -13.81 -9.06 8.38
N GLU A 210 -14.30 -10.28 8.47
CA GLU A 210 -13.51 -11.43 8.96
C GLU A 210 -12.22 -11.65 8.16
N ILE A 211 -12.24 -11.41 6.85
CA ILE A 211 -11.07 -11.56 5.97
C ILE A 211 -10.02 -10.48 6.31
N TYR A 212 -10.44 -9.23 6.55
CA TYR A 212 -9.56 -8.16 7.01
C TYR A 212 -8.90 -8.54 8.34
N GLU A 213 -9.67 -8.96 9.34
CA GLU A 213 -9.15 -9.31 10.67
C GLU A 213 -8.17 -10.50 10.60
N TYR A 214 -8.50 -11.52 9.80
CA TYR A 214 -7.62 -12.65 9.58
C TYR A 214 -6.31 -12.22 8.89
N THR A 215 -6.39 -11.31 7.91
CA THR A 215 -5.22 -10.79 7.21
C THR A 215 -4.35 -9.95 8.13
N ARG A 216 -4.94 -9.10 8.98
CA ARG A 216 -4.21 -8.35 10.00
C ARG A 216 -3.46 -9.28 10.94
N LYS A 217 -4.09 -10.35 11.44
CA LYS A 217 -3.42 -11.35 12.28
C LYS A 217 -2.23 -11.99 11.59
N ILE A 218 -2.37 -12.42 10.33
CA ILE A 218 -1.27 -13.00 9.56
C ILE A 218 -0.13 -11.98 9.38
N ILE A 219 -0.47 -10.72 9.09
CA ILE A 219 0.51 -9.63 8.93
C ILE A 219 1.24 -9.36 10.24
N ASP A 220 0.51 -9.26 11.36
CA ASP A 220 1.10 -8.99 12.66
C ASP A 220 2.02 -10.15 13.10
N GLU A 221 1.64 -11.41 12.83
CA GLU A 221 2.51 -12.58 13.05
C GLU A 221 3.76 -12.55 12.16
N TYR A 222 3.58 -12.16 10.89
CA TYR A 222 4.68 -12.00 9.95
C TYR A 222 5.67 -10.93 10.43
N GLN A 223 5.17 -9.76 10.84
CA GLN A 223 5.95 -8.61 11.27
C GLN A 223 6.59 -8.80 12.65
N LYS A 224 5.95 -9.51 13.59
CA LYS A 224 6.61 -9.98 14.83
C LYS A 224 7.82 -10.87 14.53
N GLY A 225 7.87 -11.45 13.34
CA GLY A 225 9.00 -12.21 12.81
C GLY A 225 10.07 -11.41 12.06
N VAL A 226 9.85 -10.11 11.82
CA VAL A 226 10.76 -9.21 11.12
C VAL A 226 11.17 -8.11 12.10
N VAL A 227 12.41 -8.14 12.59
CA VAL A 227 12.95 -7.00 13.34
C VAL A 227 13.16 -5.88 12.33
N PHE A 228 12.37 -4.81 12.42
CA PHE A 228 12.66 -3.56 11.71
C PHE A 228 13.89 -2.95 12.39
N GLU A 229 15.03 -2.92 11.70
CA GLU A 229 16.13 -2.05 12.09
C GLU A 229 15.61 -0.60 12.05
N GLY A 230 15.78 0.10 13.16
CA GLY A 230 15.59 1.55 13.25
C GLY A 230 16.75 2.30 12.64
#